data_AF-A0A0N0SLQ1-F1
#
_entry.id   AF-A0A0N0SLQ1-F1
#
_cell.length_a   1.000
_cell.length_b   1.000
_cell.length_c   1.000
_cell.angle_alpha   90.00
_cell.angle_beta   90.00
_cell.angle_gamma   90.00
#
_symmetry.space_group_name_H-M   'P 1'
#
loop_
_entity.id
_entity.type
_entity.pdbx_description
1 polymer ?
#
loop_
_entity_poly.entity_id
_entity_poly.type
_entity_poly.pdbx_seq_one_letter_code
_entity_poly.pdbx_strand_id
1 'polypeptide(L)'
;MPQPVLTAAQITLACALAAWMITGFTNLPGRWMRWRMFCRATFTIVTLTGTTRDGRTEPVNVYDHLSPGSFILGPPQLQAILDHLTHSGRYTRIDGTGRVLSARGEQPVEVRNSRVVL
;
A
#
# COMPACT_ATOMS: atom_id res chain seq x y z
N MET A 1 46.79 -19.95 9.79
CA MET A 1 45.42 -19.43 9.59
C MET A 1 44.94 -19.89 8.22
N PRO A 2 43.90 -20.73 8.11
CA PRO A 2 43.42 -21.19 6.82
C PRO A 2 42.62 -20.07 6.15
N GLN A 3 43.03 -19.64 4.97
CA GLN A 3 42.24 -18.70 4.17
C GLN A 3 41.01 -19.44 3.62
N PRO A 4 39.80 -18.88 3.75
CA PRO A 4 38.60 -19.49 3.18
C PRO A 4 38.67 -19.34 1.65
N VAL A 5 39.11 -20.40 0.97
CA VAL A 5 39.11 -20.45 -0.48
C VAL A 5 37.67 -20.67 -0.91
N LEU A 6 36.97 -19.59 -1.31
CA LEU A 6 35.62 -19.73 -1.85
C LEU A 6 35.66 -20.69 -3.04
N THR A 7 34.87 -21.75 -2.96
CA THR A 7 34.84 -22.75 -4.04
C THR A 7 34.23 -22.10 -5.28
N ALA A 8 34.66 -22.50 -6.49
CA ALA A 8 34.15 -21.93 -7.75
C ALA A 8 32.60 -21.96 -7.84
N ALA A 9 31.97 -22.95 -7.21
CA ALA A 9 30.52 -23.05 -7.07
C ALA A 9 29.91 -21.89 -6.25
N GLN A 10 30.55 -21.48 -5.15
CA GLN A 10 30.08 -20.36 -4.32
C GLN A 10 30.19 -19.03 -5.06
N ILE A 11 31.27 -18.83 -5.82
CA ILE A 11 31.45 -17.65 -6.67
C ILE A 11 30.37 -17.61 -7.75
N THR A 12 30.13 -18.75 -8.41
CA THR A 12 29.10 -18.87 -9.46
C THR A 12 27.71 -18.57 -8.90
N LEU A 13 27.38 -19.12 -7.73
CA LEU A 13 26.10 -18.87 -7.07
C LEU A 13 25.95 -17.39 -6.66
N ALA A 14 27.00 -16.77 -6.14
CA ALA A 14 27.00 -15.36 -5.77
C ALA A 14 26.82 -14.45 -6.99
N CYS A 15 27.52 -14.73 -8.10
CA CYS A 15 27.37 -13.99 -9.34
C CYS A 15 25.96 -14.15 -9.94
N ALA A 16 25.39 -15.36 -9.91
CA ALA A 16 24.02 -15.60 -10.39
C ALA A 16 22.98 -14.85 -9.54
N LEU A 17 23.13 -14.86 -8.21
CA LEU A 17 22.27 -14.11 -7.30
C LEU A 17 22.40 -12.60 -7.53
N ALA A 18 23.62 -12.09 -7.68
CA ALA A 18 23.86 -10.68 -7.98
C ALA A 18 23.25 -10.26 -9.31
N ALA A 19 23.43 -11.05 -10.37
CA ALA A 19 22.81 -10.80 -11.67
C ALA A 19 21.28 -10.81 -11.58
N TRP A 20 20.69 -11.77 -10.85
CA TRP A 20 19.26 -11.82 -10.61
C TRP A 20 18.75 -10.58 -9.86
N MET A 21 19.45 -10.16 -8.80
CA MET A 21 19.12 -8.94 -8.07
C MET A 21 19.18 -7.70 -8.97
N ILE A 22 20.22 -7.57 -9.80
CA ILE A 22 20.39 -6.45 -10.75
C ILE A 22 19.25 -6.42 -11.78
N THR A 23 18.90 -7.56 -12.37
CA THR A 23 17.77 -7.63 -13.33
C THR A 23 16.41 -7.28 -12.69
N GLY A 24 16.30 -7.43 -11.36
CA GLY A 24 15.12 -7.01 -10.60
C GLY A 24 14.98 -5.48 -10.49
N PHE A 25 16.07 -4.71 -10.65
CA PHE A 25 16.05 -3.25 -10.63
C PHE A 25 15.74 -2.71 -12.04
N THR A 26 14.51 -2.29 -12.28
CA THR A 26 14.12 -1.64 -13.55
C THR A 26 14.71 -0.24 -13.68
N ASN A 27 15.40 0.05 -14.78
CA ASN A 27 16.04 1.34 -15.14
C ASN A 27 15.06 2.48 -15.49
N LEU A 28 14.11 2.81 -14.61
CA LEU A 28 13.29 4.01 -14.77
C LEU A 28 13.76 5.10 -13.79
N PRO A 29 14.05 6.32 -14.27
CA PRO A 29 14.61 7.39 -13.44
C PRO A 29 13.57 7.77 -12.36
N GLY A 30 13.98 7.70 -11.09
CA GLY A 30 13.14 7.96 -9.91
C GLY A 30 12.83 6.76 -9.01
N ARG A 31 13.33 5.54 -9.32
CA ARG A 31 12.94 4.27 -8.67
C ARG A 31 14.11 3.37 -8.26
N TRP A 32 15.11 3.91 -7.55
CA TRP A 32 16.25 3.12 -7.03
C TRP A 32 15.85 1.98 -6.08
N MET A 33 14.61 1.94 -5.61
CA MET A 33 14.12 0.93 -4.64
C MET A 33 12.82 0.28 -5.13
N ARG A 34 12.88 -0.41 -6.27
CA ARG A 34 11.75 -1.23 -6.76
C ARG A 34 12.18 -2.67 -6.98
N TRP A 35 12.48 -3.34 -5.87
CA TRP A 35 12.45 -4.79 -5.83
C TRP A 35 11.02 -5.27 -6.15
N ARG A 36 10.87 -6.39 -6.88
CA ARG A 36 9.55 -6.94 -7.28
C ARG A 36 8.57 -7.08 -6.12
N MET A 37 9.08 -7.33 -4.91
CA MET A 37 8.28 -7.44 -3.68
C MET A 37 7.62 -6.11 -3.29
N PHE A 38 8.33 -4.98 -3.41
CA PHE A 38 7.80 -3.64 -3.10
C PHE A 38 6.98 -3.04 -4.26
N CYS A 39 7.19 -3.51 -5.50
CA CYS A 39 6.46 -3.04 -6.68
C CYS A 39 4.97 -3.38 -6.72
N ARG A 40 4.51 -4.31 -5.89
CA ARG A 40 3.11 -4.73 -5.79
C ARG A 40 2.35 -4.08 -4.63
N ALA A 41 3.03 -3.27 -3.82
CA ALA A 41 2.35 -2.51 -2.79
C ALA A 41 1.33 -1.56 -3.45
N THR A 42 0.13 -1.55 -2.89
CA THR A 42 -0.96 -0.69 -3.32
C THR A 42 -1.17 0.35 -2.22
N PHE A 43 -1.09 1.62 -2.59
CA PHE A 43 -1.25 2.73 -1.67
C PHE A 43 -2.50 3.50 -2.05
N THR A 44 -3.31 3.86 -1.08
CA THR A 44 -4.50 4.67 -1.31
C THR A 44 -4.34 5.98 -0.56
N ILE A 45 -4.43 7.09 -1.29
CA ILE A 45 -4.47 8.45 -0.75
C ILE A 45 -5.91 8.93 -0.85
N VAL A 46 -6.59 9.12 0.28
CA VAL A 46 -8.02 9.48 0.30
C VAL A 46 -8.28 10.65 1.23
N THR A 47 -9.24 11.48 0.84
CA THR A 47 -9.85 12.50 1.69
C THR A 47 -11.29 12.08 1.93
N LEU A 48 -11.60 11.79 3.20
CA LEU A 48 -12.89 11.24 3.61
C LEU A 48 -13.60 12.17 4.57
N THR A 49 -14.92 12.22 4.45
CA THR A 49 -15.83 12.93 5.34
C THR A 49 -16.87 11.94 5.86
N GLY A 50 -16.95 11.83 7.18
CA GLY A 50 -17.91 10.99 7.88
C GLY A 50 -19.08 11.84 8.37
N THR A 51 -20.30 11.37 8.13
CA THR A 51 -21.52 11.92 8.72
C THR A 51 -21.83 11.11 9.99
N THR A 52 -21.85 11.78 11.14
CA THR A 52 -22.22 11.17 12.42
C THR A 52 -23.74 11.02 12.54
N ARG A 53 -24.20 10.28 13.56
CA ARG A 53 -25.65 10.12 13.82
C ARG A 53 -26.38 11.43 14.09
N ASP A 54 -25.67 12.40 14.65
CA ASP A 54 -26.21 13.73 14.95
C ASP A 54 -26.24 14.64 13.70
N GLY A 55 -25.96 14.08 12.52
CA GLY A 55 -25.96 14.80 11.24
C GLY A 55 -24.74 15.71 11.03
N ARG A 56 -23.73 15.65 11.89
CA ARG A 56 -22.50 16.44 11.76
C ARG A 56 -21.54 15.76 10.79
N THR A 57 -20.86 16.55 9.98
CA THR A 57 -19.81 16.08 9.09
C THR A 57 -18.44 16.38 9.69
N GLU A 58 -17.58 15.36 9.79
CA GLU A 58 -16.20 15.51 10.25
C GLU A 58 -15.21 14.78 9.33
N PRO A 59 -13.95 15.25 9.23
CA PRO A 59 -12.93 14.55 8.47
C PRO A 59 -12.64 13.18 9.10
N VAL A 60 -12.51 12.14 8.26
CA VAL A 60 -12.19 10.78 8.70
C VAL A 60 -10.77 10.43 8.28
N ASN A 61 -9.94 10.15 9.27
CA ASN A 61 -8.59 9.66 9.06
C ASN A 61 -8.54 8.13 9.19
N VAL A 62 -8.53 7.43 8.04
CA VAL A 62 -8.42 5.97 8.01
C VAL A 62 -7.03 5.46 8.37
N TYR A 63 -6.00 6.31 8.26
CA TYR A 63 -4.62 5.92 8.57
C TYR A 63 -4.38 5.70 10.07
N ASP A 64 -5.22 6.29 10.94
CA ASP A 64 -5.17 6.06 12.39
C ASP A 64 -5.52 4.62 12.79
N HIS A 65 -6.11 3.85 11.86
CA HIS A 65 -6.50 2.45 12.08
C HIS A 65 -5.45 1.45 11.53
N LEU A 66 -4.35 1.95 10.96
CA LEU A 66 -3.26 1.11 10.49
C LEU A 66 -2.29 0.80 11.63
N SER A 67 -1.71 -0.40 11.61
CA SER A 67 -0.62 -0.74 12.52
C SER A 67 0.55 0.24 12.33
N PRO A 68 1.28 0.61 13.39
CA PRO A 68 2.44 1.49 13.28
C PRO A 68 3.42 0.98 12.21
N GLY A 69 3.81 1.87 11.28
CA GLY A 69 4.68 1.53 10.15
C GLY A 69 3.98 0.88 8.95
N SER A 70 2.67 0.61 9.03
CA SER A 70 1.87 0.20 7.88
C SER A 70 1.30 1.42 7.16
N PHE A 71 1.70 1.58 5.91
CA PHE A 71 1.18 2.61 5.00
C PHE A 71 0.56 1.99 3.74
N ILE A 72 0.62 0.66 3.62
CA ILE A 72 0.00 -0.10 2.53
C ILE A 72 -1.49 -0.20 2.83
N LEU A 73 -2.28 0.57 2.08
CA LEU A 73 -3.73 0.58 2.17
C LEU A 73 -4.29 0.28 0.79
N GLY A 74 -4.65 -0.97 0.55
CA GLY A 74 -5.38 -1.38 -0.64
C GLY A 74 -6.89 -1.13 -0.53
N PRO A 75 -7.65 -1.13 -1.64
CA PRO A 75 -9.10 -0.98 -1.62
C PRO A 75 -9.85 -1.94 -0.67
N PRO A 76 -9.49 -3.24 -0.56
CA PRO A 76 -10.15 -4.14 0.38
C PRO A 76 -9.91 -3.76 1.85
N GLN A 77 -8.70 -3.29 2.18
CA GLN A 77 -8.36 -2.86 3.55
C GLN A 77 -9.07 -1.55 3.89
N LEU A 78 -9.15 -0.61 2.93
CA LEU A 78 -9.95 0.60 3.09
C LEU A 78 -11.41 0.25 3.37
N GLN A 79 -12.00 -0.67 2.61
CA GLN A 79 -13.37 -1.12 2.86
C GLN A 79 -13.55 -1.72 4.26
N ALA A 80 -12.61 -2.54 4.73
CA ALA A 80 -12.67 -3.13 6.07
C ALA A 80 -12.65 -2.06 7.18
N ILE A 81 -11.86 -1.00 7.02
CA ILE A 81 -11.83 0.13 7.96
C ILE A 81 -13.16 0.89 7.92
N LEU A 82 -13.72 1.15 6.73
CA LEU A 82 -15.02 1.80 6.58
C LEU A 82 -16.16 0.98 7.19
N ASP A 83 -16.13 -0.35 7.02
CA ASP A 83 -17.09 -1.27 7.60
C ASP A 83 -16.99 -1.26 9.13
N HIS A 84 -15.78 -1.22 9.69
CA HIS A 84 -15.57 -1.08 11.13
C HIS A 84 -16.11 0.26 11.68
N LEU A 85 -15.81 1.36 10.99
CA LEU A 85 -16.22 2.71 11.38
C LEU A 85 -17.74 2.94 11.29
N THR A 86 -18.41 2.25 10.38
CA THR A 86 -19.87 2.28 10.26
C THR A 86 -20.52 1.30 11.24
N HIS A 87 -19.98 0.10 11.42
CA HIS A 87 -20.51 -0.91 12.33
C HIS A 87 -20.39 -0.53 13.81
N SER A 88 -19.30 0.14 14.20
CA SER A 88 -19.13 0.72 15.55
C SER A 88 -20.17 1.79 15.89
N GLY A 89 -20.95 2.23 14.90
CA GLY A 89 -22.05 3.18 15.07
C GLY A 89 -21.62 4.64 15.13
N ARG A 90 -20.31 4.92 14.98
CA ARG A 90 -19.75 6.29 14.98
C ARG A 90 -20.24 7.10 13.78
N TYR A 91 -20.26 6.49 12.60
CA TYR A 91 -20.72 7.13 11.37
C TYR A 91 -21.91 6.40 10.78
N THR A 92 -22.89 7.17 10.30
CA THR A 92 -24.01 6.65 9.49
C THR A 92 -23.59 6.49 8.04
N ARG A 93 -22.69 7.36 7.57
CA ARG A 93 -22.23 7.41 6.19
C ARG A 93 -20.82 7.99 6.13
N ILE A 94 -19.99 7.46 5.25
CA ILE A 94 -18.66 8.01 4.93
C ILE A 94 -18.59 8.18 3.41
N ASP A 95 -18.15 9.35 2.96
CA ASP A 95 -17.92 9.63 1.55
C ASP A 95 -16.57 10.29 1.35
N GLY A 96 -16.08 10.27 0.12
CA GLY A 96 -14.88 10.99 -0.24
C GLY A 96 -14.29 10.55 -1.56
N THR A 97 -13.10 11.06 -1.83
CA THR A 97 -12.38 10.82 -3.09
C THR A 97 -10.91 10.61 -2.81
N GLY A 98 -10.21 10.02 -3.78
CA GLY A 98 -8.81 9.72 -3.63
C GLY A 98 -8.20 9.10 -4.87
N ARG A 99 -6.98 8.59 -4.69
CA ARG A 99 -6.20 7.94 -5.73
C ARG A 99 -5.54 6.69 -5.17
N VAL A 100 -5.55 5.62 -5.96
CA VAL A 100 -4.86 4.37 -5.71
C VAL A 100 -3.62 4.31 -6.58
N LEU A 101 -2.45 4.20 -5.94
CA LEU A 101 -1.16 4.01 -6.59
C LEU A 101 -0.80 2.54 -6.50
N SER A 102 -0.73 1.87 -7.66
CA SER A 102 -0.41 0.45 -7.75
C SER A 102 0.60 0.16 -8.87
N ALA A 103 0.93 -1.12 -9.05
CA ALA A 103 1.71 -1.57 -10.19
C ALA A 103 1.09 -1.22 -11.55
N ARG A 104 -0.24 -1.01 -11.60
CA ARG A 104 -0.99 -0.64 -12.81
C ARG A 104 -0.99 0.87 -13.07
N GLY A 105 -0.30 1.64 -12.24
CA GLY A 105 -0.33 3.10 -12.27
C GLY A 105 -1.30 3.66 -11.24
N GLU A 106 -1.62 4.93 -11.44
CA GLU A 106 -2.51 5.69 -10.58
C GLU A 106 -3.94 5.63 -11.10
N GLN A 107 -4.89 5.31 -10.22
CA GLN A 107 -6.30 5.15 -10.54
C GLN A 107 -7.13 6.01 -9.57
N PRO A 108 -8.20 6.68 -10.02
CA PRO A 108 -9.11 7.33 -9.09
C PRO A 108 -9.79 6.29 -8.20
N VAL A 109 -10.13 6.68 -6.98
CA VAL A 109 -11.01 5.93 -6.10
C VAL A 109 -11.98 6.87 -5.45
N GLU A 110 -13.22 6.44 -5.31
CA GLU A 110 -14.26 7.18 -4.61
C GLU A 110 -14.81 6.33 -3.48
N VAL A 111 -15.21 6.99 -2.40
CA VAL A 111 -16.01 6.37 -1.35
C VAL A 111 -17.38 6.99 -1.42
N ARG A 112 -18.40 6.18 -1.72
CA ARG A 112 -19.80 6.62 -1.80
C ARG A 112 -20.63 5.73 -0.89
N ASN A 113 -21.41 6.34 0.00
CA ASN A 113 -22.25 5.59 0.95
C ASN A 113 -21.45 4.50 1.70
N SER A 114 -20.24 4.85 2.17
CA SER A 114 -19.32 3.94 2.88
C SER A 114 -18.80 2.76 2.05
N ARG A 115 -18.93 2.81 0.71
CA ARG A 115 -18.41 1.80 -0.21
C ARG A 115 -17.31 2.37 -1.09
N VAL A 116 -16.21 1.61 -1.22
CA VAL A 116 -15.10 1.93 -2.12
C VAL A 116 -15.49 1.58 -3.55
N VAL A 117 -15.35 2.53 -4.47
CA VAL A 117 -15.64 2.45 -5.90
C VAL A 117 -14.36 2.81 -6.66
N LEU A 118 -13.94 1.94 -7.60
CA LEU A 118 -12.74 2.09 -8.43
C LEU A 118 -13.10 2.41 -9.88
#